data_AF-A0A805Z6Q8-F1
#
_entry.id   AF-A0A805Z6Q8-F1
#
_cell.length_a   1.000
_cell.length_b   1.000
_cell.length_c   1.000
_cell.angle_alpha   90.00
_cell.angle_beta   90.00
_cell.angle_gamma   90.00
#
_symmetry.space_group_name_H-M   'P 1'
#
loop_
_entity.id
_entity.type
_entity.pdbx_description
1 polymer ?
#
loop_
_entity_poly.entity_id
_entity_poly.type
_entity_poly.pdbx_seq_one_letter_code
_entity_poly.pdbx_strand_id
1 'polypeptide(L)' 'MFKFFKSVNQTMAKVSWPTWKQNRRDTGVVVISSILFGAYLGLLDLLFSYLTQLFL' A
#
# COMPACT_ATOMS: atom_id res chain seq x y z
N MET A 1 -23.19 -25.58 -7.16
CA MET A 1 -22.42 -24.32 -7.23
C MET A 1 -23.12 -23.14 -6.55
N PHE A 2 -24.36 -22.79 -6.89
CA PHE A 2 -25.09 -21.68 -6.23
C PHE A 2 -25.16 -21.74 -4.69
N LYS A 3 -25.31 -22.94 -4.12
CA LYS A 3 -25.28 -23.15 -2.66
C LYS A 3 -23.93 -22.79 -2.01
N PHE A 4 -22.83 -22.94 -2.74
CA PHE A 4 -21.47 -22.67 -2.28
C PHE A 4 -21.18 -21.16 -2.21
N PHE A 5 -21.60 -20.40 -3.22
CA PHE A 5 -21.52 -18.93 -3.17
C PHE A 5 -22.39 -18.34 -2.05
N LYS A 6 -23.56 -18.95 -1.79
CA LYS A 6 -24.43 -18.54 -0.67
C LYS A 6 -23.78 -18.79 0.70
N SER A 7 -23.13 -19.94 0.89
CA SER A 7 -22.41 -20.24 2.15
C SER A 7 -21.20 -19.33 2.33
N VAL A 8 -20.43 -19.05 1.26
CA VAL A 8 -19.30 -18.11 1.30
C VAL A 8 -19.76 -16.70 1.68
N ASN A 9 -20.86 -16.21 1.10
CA ASN A 9 -21.39 -14.89 1.44
C ASN A 9 -21.88 -14.82 2.91
N GLN A 10 -22.49 -15.89 3.43
CA GLN A 10 -22.87 -15.97 4.84
C GLN A 10 -21.66 -15.98 5.78
N THR A 11 -20.56 -16.65 5.42
CA THR A 11 -19.32 -16.63 6.20
C THR A 11 -18.64 -15.25 6.12
N MET A 12 -18.63 -14.63 4.94
CA MET A 12 -18.12 -13.27 4.72
C MET A 12 -18.90 -12.23 5.51
N ALA A 13 -20.21 -12.40 5.71
CA ALA A 13 -21.02 -11.52 6.55
C ALA A 13 -20.71 -11.62 8.05
N LYS A 14 -20.13 -12.74 8.51
CA LYS A 14 -19.66 -12.92 9.89
C LYS A 14 -18.25 -12.36 10.14
N VAL A 15 -17.53 -12.04 9.07
CA VAL A 15 -16.21 -11.40 9.16
C VAL A 15 -16.41 -9.91 9.49
N SER A 16 -15.66 -9.40 10.46
CA SER A 16 -15.68 -7.98 10.82
C SER A 16 -15.01 -7.15 9.73
N TRP A 17 -15.78 -6.70 8.75
CA TRP A 17 -15.29 -5.80 7.72
C TRP A 17 -14.88 -4.45 8.33
N PRO A 18 -13.74 -3.89 7.92
CA PRO A 18 -13.31 -2.59 8.37
C PRO A 18 -14.36 -1.55 8.00
N THR A 19 -14.66 -0.64 8.93
CA THR A 19 -15.60 0.44 8.67
C THR A 19 -15.01 1.40 7.62
N TRP A 20 -15.87 2.04 6.82
CA TRP A 20 -15.47 2.99 5.77
C TRP A 20 -14.45 4.05 6.22
N LYS A 21 -14.55 4.49 7.48
CA LYS A 21 -13.63 5.46 8.10
C LYS A 21 -12.23 4.89 8.32
N GLN A 22 -12.14 3.60 8.68
CA GLN A 22 -10.89 2.90 8.94
C GLN A 22 -10.16 2.61 7.62
N ASN A 23 -10.89 2.15 6.60
CA ASN A 23 -10.34 1.91 5.26
C ASN A 23 -9.70 3.16 4.64
N ARG A 24 -10.31 4.34 4.83
CA ARG A 24 -9.76 5.62 4.35
C ARG A 24 -8.50 6.04 5.11
N ARG A 25 -8.43 5.77 6.43
CA ARG A 25 -7.24 6.06 7.24
C ARG A 25 -6.07 5.15 6.84
N ASP A 26 -6.33 3.86 6.69
CA ASP A 26 -5.30 2.88 6.38
C ASP A 26 -4.75 3.09 4.96
N THR A 27 -5.63 3.36 3.99
CA THR A 27 -5.21 3.74 2.62
C THR A 27 -4.39 5.03 2.64
N GLY A 28 -4.77 6.01 3.46
CA GLY A 28 -4.00 7.25 3.63
C GLY A 28 -2.58 7.02 4.14
N VAL A 29 -2.43 6.14 5.15
CA VAL A 29 -1.11 5.76 5.68
C VAL A 29 -0.26 5.10 4.61
N VAL A 30 -0.82 4.16 3.84
CA VAL A 30 -0.11 3.49 2.75
C VAL A 30 0.37 4.48 1.71
N VAL A 31 -0.51 5.37 1.22
CA VAL A 31 -0.16 6.37 0.20
C VAL A 31 0.96 7.30 0.70
N ILE A 32 0.88 7.78 1.94
CA ILE A 32 1.91 8.64 2.53
C ILE A 32 3.24 7.89 2.64
N SER A 33 3.20 6.63 3.09
CA SER A 33 4.41 5.82 3.22
C SER A 33 5.08 5.57 1.86
N SER A 34 4.31 5.24 0.82
CA SER A 34 4.82 5.04 -0.54
C SER A 34 5.47 6.30 -1.11
N ILE A 35 4.88 7.47 -0.87
CA ILE A 35 5.45 8.75 -1.30
C ILE A 35 6.77 9.04 -0.55
N LEU A 36 6.81 8.81 0.76
CA LEU A 36 8.01 9.00 1.57
C LEU A 36 9.16 8.10 1.10
N PHE A 37 8.90 6.82 0.89
CA PHE A 37 9.91 5.89 0.39
C PHE A 37 10.33 6.21 -1.05
N GLY A 38 9.39 6.56 -1.92
CA GLY A 38 9.70 6.98 -3.28
C GLY A 38 10.58 8.22 -3.34
N ALA A 39 10.29 9.23 -2.51
CA ALA A 39 11.13 10.43 -2.40
C ALA A 39 12.51 10.12 -1.83
N TYR A 40 12.60 9.27 -0.80
CA TYR A 40 13.87 8.86 -0.19
C TYR A 40 14.78 8.12 -1.19
N LEU A 41 14.23 7.13 -1.89
CA LEU A 41 14.97 6.37 -2.89
C LEU A 41 15.38 7.27 -4.07
N GLY A 42 14.48 8.11 -4.58
CA GLY A 42 14.79 9.04 -5.66
C GLY A 42 15.90 10.05 -5.29
N LEU A 43 15.91 10.55 -4.05
CA LEU A 43 16.99 11.39 -3.55
C LEU A 43 18.33 10.64 -3.50
N LEU A 44 18.32 9.38 -3.02
CA LEU A 44 19.52 8.55 -3.01
C LEU A 44 20.03 8.27 -4.42
N ASP A 45 19.16 7.92 -5.37
CA ASP A 45 19.54 7.65 -6.75
C ASP A 45 20.20 8.85 -7.42
N LEU A 46 19.69 10.07 -7.16
CA LEU A 46 20.34 11.30 -7.61
C LEU A 46 21.71 11.48 -6.97
N LEU A 47 21.81 11.29 -5.65
CA LEU A 47 23.05 11.47 -4.90
C LEU A 47 24.13 10.47 -5.35
N PHE A 48 23.76 9.21 -5.58
CA PHE A 48 24.65 8.20 -6.15
C PHE A 48 25.01 8.51 -7.60
N SER A 49 24.08 8.99 -8.42
CA SER A 49 24.37 9.40 -9.80
C SER A 49 25.44 10.50 -9.83
N TYR A 50 25.31 11.53 -9.00
CA TYR A 50 26.33 12.57 -8.85
C TYR A 50 27.67 12.02 -8.32
N LEU A 51 27.64 11.11 -7.35
CA LEU A 51 28.84 10.51 -6.79
C LEU A 51 29.60 9.68 -7.85
N THR A 52 28.88 8.93 -8.67
CA THR A 52 29.48 8.14 -9.76
C THR A 52 30.06 9.02 -10.87
N GLN A 53 29.40 10.13 -11.20
CA GLN A 53 29.94 11.13 -12.15
C GLN A 53 31.17 11.87 -11.62
N LEU A 54 31.34 11.98 -10.30
CA LEU A 54 32.52 12.61 -9.70
C LEU A 54 33.73 11.67 -9.72
N PHE A 55 33.49 10.35 -9.62
CA PHE A 55 34.54 9.33 -9.57
C PHE A 55 35.00 8.84 -10.95
N LEU A 56 34.19 9.02 -12.00
CA LEU A 56 34.48 8.63 -13.39
C LEU A 56 34.99 9.84 -14.19
#